data_AF-A0A969Q3V7-F1
#
_entry.id   AF-A0A969Q3V7-F1
#
_cell.length_a   1.000
_cell.length_b   1.000
_cell.length_c   1.000
_cell.angle_alpha   90.00
_cell.angle_beta   90.00
_cell.angle_gamma   90.00
#
_symmetry.space_group_name_H-M   'P 1'
#
loop_
_entity.id
_entity.type
_entity.pdbx_description
1 polymer ?
#
loop_
_entity_poly.entity_id
_entity_poly.type
_entity_poly.pdbx_seq_one_letter_code
_entity_poly.pdbx_strand_id
1 'polypeptide(L)'
;MFSGLVYPMIWEDPDVDMDAMGLSRGDRVVTIASGGCNWLAYLERGPASIEAVDLNSHHVALSRLKQAAYNSTADDTELMQFFGSPGRKDNAALYDTHFAPRLDMATRAYWEGRDTFARRKITIFERNIHRTGLLGRFIAFGHAIARLNGVDPAMMLTARDLGEQKALFETYLAPLFDTALVQRGAKMPVSLFGLGIPPAQYDALLDGHGSMADVLKERVRKLACDSRCATITLHGWPLAAVSPRPAKARRCPRSTLTACPPSAP
;
A
#
# COMPACT_ATOMS: atom_id res chain seq x y z
N MET A 1 -9.63 -9.42 17.17
CA MET A 1 -10.44 -9.21 15.95
C MET A 1 -10.07 -7.84 15.38
N PHE A 2 -9.77 -7.73 14.07
CA PHE A 2 -9.38 -6.46 13.45
C PHE A 2 -10.54 -5.46 13.49
N SER A 3 -10.27 -4.18 13.79
CA SER A 3 -11.29 -3.12 13.93
C SER A 3 -11.36 -2.16 12.73
N GLY A 4 -10.61 -2.44 11.66
CA GLY A 4 -10.58 -1.63 10.44
C GLY A 4 -9.71 -2.24 9.35
N LEU A 5 -9.52 -1.49 8.26
CA LEU A 5 -8.55 -1.82 7.21
C LEU A 5 -7.13 -1.78 7.79
N VAL A 6 -6.34 -2.83 7.54
CA VAL A 6 -4.90 -2.80 7.83
C VAL A 6 -4.17 -2.19 6.62
N TYR A 7 -4.46 -2.73 5.43
CA TYR A 7 -3.92 -2.31 4.14
C TYR A 7 -5.05 -1.91 3.18
N PRO A 8 -5.26 -0.62 2.92
CA PRO A 8 -6.15 -0.19 1.84
C PRO A 8 -5.54 -0.44 0.44
N MET A 9 -4.21 -0.61 0.38
CA MET A 9 -3.40 -0.90 -0.80
C MET A 9 -2.22 -1.79 -0.38
N ILE A 10 -1.84 -2.71 -1.27
CA ILE A 10 -0.69 -3.62 -1.14
C ILE A 10 0.44 -3.05 -2.01
N TRP A 11 1.67 -3.09 -1.48
CA TRP A 11 2.86 -2.43 -2.04
C TRP A 11 3.81 -3.41 -2.74
N GLU A 12 3.44 -4.68 -2.75
CA GLU A 12 4.09 -5.79 -3.41
C GLU A 12 3.95 -5.66 -4.94
N ASP A 13 4.99 -6.07 -5.66
CA ASP A 13 4.98 -6.08 -7.12
C ASP A 13 4.27 -7.35 -7.64
N PRO A 14 3.07 -7.23 -8.24
CA PRO A 14 2.34 -8.40 -8.68
C PRO A 14 3.03 -9.13 -9.84
N ASP A 15 3.92 -8.49 -10.61
CA ASP A 15 4.66 -9.17 -11.68
C ASP A 15 5.65 -10.18 -11.10
N VAL A 16 6.36 -9.77 -10.04
CA VAL A 16 7.27 -10.65 -9.31
C VAL A 16 6.51 -11.81 -8.68
N ASP A 17 5.33 -11.55 -8.10
CA ASP A 17 4.47 -12.60 -7.54
C ASP A 17 4.04 -13.61 -8.63
N MET A 18 3.56 -13.10 -9.78
CA MET A 18 3.10 -13.94 -10.89
C MET A 18 4.24 -14.77 -11.49
N ASP A 19 5.42 -14.18 -11.69
CA ASP A 19 6.58 -14.87 -12.23
C ASP A 19 7.10 -15.94 -11.26
N ALA A 20 7.16 -15.63 -9.96
CA ALA A 20 7.57 -16.58 -8.93
C ALA A 20 6.60 -17.78 -8.81
N MET A 21 5.29 -17.55 -8.97
CA MET A 21 4.28 -18.61 -9.01
C MET A 21 4.25 -19.38 -10.33
N GLY A 22 4.81 -18.82 -11.41
CA GLY A 22 4.62 -19.33 -12.77
C GLY A 22 3.17 -19.19 -13.25
N LEU A 23 2.45 -18.17 -12.78
CA LEU A 23 1.01 -18.01 -12.99
C LEU A 23 0.65 -17.96 -14.48
N SER A 24 -0.22 -18.87 -14.89
CA SER A 24 -0.60 -19.10 -16.28
C SER A 24 -2.12 -19.23 -16.46
N ARG A 25 -2.52 -19.18 -17.73
CA ARG A 25 -3.93 -19.32 -18.12
C ARG A 25 -4.49 -20.66 -17.67
N GLY A 26 -5.65 -20.65 -17.03
CA GLY A 26 -6.33 -21.85 -16.56
C GLY A 26 -5.97 -22.28 -15.13
N ASP A 27 -5.01 -21.61 -14.48
CA ASP A 27 -4.66 -21.90 -13.09
C ASP A 27 -5.78 -21.53 -12.12
N ARG A 28 -5.78 -22.17 -10.95
CA ARG A 28 -6.70 -21.87 -9.85
C ARG A 28 -5.90 -21.34 -8.67
N VAL A 29 -6.11 -20.08 -8.31
CA VAL A 29 -5.31 -19.36 -7.33
C VAL A 29 -6.10 -19.17 -6.04
N VAL A 30 -5.49 -19.45 -4.89
CA VAL A 30 -5.98 -19.01 -3.58
C VAL A 30 -5.01 -17.93 -3.09
N THR A 31 -5.53 -16.79 -2.67
CA THR A 31 -4.72 -15.65 -2.23
C THR A 31 -5.35 -14.91 -1.07
N ILE A 32 -4.55 -14.18 -0.30
CA ILE A 32 -5.06 -13.29 0.74
C ILE A 32 -5.74 -12.09 0.08
N ALA A 33 -6.97 -11.75 0.50
CA ALA A 33 -7.73 -10.67 -0.13
C ALA A 33 -7.06 -9.30 0.11
N SER A 34 -6.72 -8.98 1.37
CA SER A 34 -5.95 -7.79 1.73
C SER A 34 -6.50 -6.49 1.11
N GLY A 35 -5.63 -5.61 0.61
CA GLY A 35 -6.00 -4.42 -0.16
C GLY A 35 -6.62 -4.72 -1.52
N GLY A 36 -6.57 -5.97 -1.99
CA GLY A 36 -7.26 -6.45 -3.18
C GLY A 36 -6.63 -6.14 -4.53
N CYS A 37 -5.49 -5.44 -4.59
CA CYS A 37 -4.82 -5.11 -5.86
C CYS A 37 -4.07 -6.29 -6.49
N ASN A 38 -3.43 -7.17 -5.72
CA ASN A 38 -2.67 -8.29 -6.32
C ASN A 38 -3.60 -9.29 -7.02
N TRP A 39 -4.68 -9.72 -6.36
CA TRP A 39 -5.62 -10.67 -6.98
C TRP A 39 -6.30 -10.10 -8.23
N LEU A 40 -6.51 -8.78 -8.29
CA LEU A 40 -6.98 -8.11 -9.50
C LEU A 40 -5.92 -8.15 -10.61
N ALA A 41 -4.66 -7.86 -10.29
CA ALA A 41 -3.56 -7.94 -11.24
C ALA A 41 -3.39 -9.37 -11.79
N TYR A 42 -3.57 -10.39 -10.96
CA TYR A 42 -3.49 -11.79 -11.39
C TYR A 42 -4.51 -12.17 -12.47
N LEU A 43 -5.63 -11.43 -12.59
CA LEU A 43 -6.61 -11.66 -13.66
C LEU A 43 -6.02 -11.44 -15.05
N GLU A 44 -4.95 -10.64 -15.19
CA GLU A 44 -4.27 -10.39 -16.47
C GLU A 44 -3.68 -11.66 -17.09
N ARG A 45 -3.30 -12.65 -16.26
CA ARG A 45 -2.79 -13.96 -16.72
C ARG A 45 -3.90 -14.93 -17.13
N GLY A 46 -5.18 -14.56 -16.95
CA GLY A 46 -6.34 -15.37 -17.30
C GLY A 46 -6.46 -16.69 -16.53
N PRO A 47 -6.32 -16.70 -15.18
CA PRO A 47 -6.57 -17.91 -14.38
C PRO A 47 -8.03 -18.38 -14.54
N ALA A 48 -8.28 -19.67 -14.34
CA ALA A 48 -9.62 -20.23 -14.34
C ALA A 48 -10.45 -19.73 -13.14
N SER A 49 -9.82 -19.55 -11.98
CA SER A 49 -10.49 -19.02 -10.79
C SER A 49 -9.50 -18.39 -9.81
N ILE A 50 -9.94 -17.35 -9.09
CA ILE A 50 -9.22 -16.81 -7.94
C ILE A 50 -10.15 -16.81 -6.72
N GLU A 51 -9.70 -17.43 -5.63
CA GLU A 51 -10.35 -17.41 -4.32
C GLU A 51 -9.55 -16.49 -3.39
N ALA A 52 -10.05 -15.26 -3.22
CA ALA A 52 -9.47 -14.27 -2.31
C ALA A 52 -10.07 -14.39 -0.91
N VAL A 53 -9.28 -14.83 0.07
CA VAL A 53 -9.71 -15.10 1.46
C VAL A 53 -9.07 -14.15 2.45
N ASP A 54 -9.79 -13.72 3.49
CA ASP A 54 -9.22 -12.87 4.53
C ASP A 54 -9.97 -13.07 5.86
N LEU A 55 -9.24 -13.03 6.96
CA LEU A 55 -9.80 -13.07 8.32
C LEU A 55 -10.40 -11.71 8.72
N ASN A 56 -9.98 -10.64 8.06
CA ASN A 56 -10.46 -9.28 8.28
C ASN A 56 -11.64 -8.97 7.34
N SER A 57 -12.85 -8.93 7.90
CA SER A 57 -14.07 -8.58 7.16
C SER A 57 -14.01 -7.20 6.48
N HIS A 58 -13.17 -6.28 6.98
CA HIS A 58 -12.93 -4.98 6.35
C HIS A 58 -12.22 -5.12 4.99
N HIS A 59 -11.25 -6.03 4.87
CA HIS A 59 -10.57 -6.33 3.60
C HIS A 59 -11.48 -7.08 2.63
N VAL A 60 -12.32 -7.99 3.15
CA VAL A 60 -13.34 -8.67 2.33
C VAL A 60 -14.30 -7.64 1.71
N ALA A 61 -14.81 -6.70 2.51
CA ALA A 61 -15.70 -5.64 2.00
C ALA A 61 -15.02 -4.72 0.97
N LEU A 62 -13.72 -4.44 1.13
CA LEU A 62 -12.94 -3.68 0.14
C LEU A 62 -12.72 -4.46 -1.15
N SER A 63 -12.38 -5.75 -1.05
CA SER A 63 -12.20 -6.61 -2.23
C SER A 63 -13.51 -6.77 -3.01
N ARG A 64 -14.64 -6.96 -2.31
CA ARG A 64 -15.98 -7.00 -2.93
C ARG A 64 -16.36 -5.68 -3.61
N LEU A 65 -16.02 -4.54 -2.99
CA LEU A 65 -16.22 -3.23 -3.61
C LEU A 65 -15.41 -3.09 -4.89
N LYS A 66 -14.12 -3.44 -4.88
CA LYS A 66 -13.28 -3.41 -6.08
C LYS A 66 -13.83 -4.35 -7.16
N GLN A 67 -14.20 -5.58 -6.81
CA GLN A 67 -14.84 -6.51 -7.74
C GLN A 67 -16.10 -5.93 -8.38
N ALA A 68 -16.98 -5.32 -7.58
CA ALA A 68 -18.21 -4.70 -8.10
C ALA A 68 -17.92 -3.51 -9.02
N ALA A 69 -16.89 -2.73 -8.69
CA ALA A 69 -16.44 -1.59 -9.49
C ALA A 69 -15.88 -2.04 -10.85
N TYR A 70 -15.02 -3.06 -10.90
CA TYR A 70 -14.52 -3.62 -12.17
C TYR A 70 -15.61 -4.25 -13.04
N ASN A 71 -16.68 -4.74 -12.42
CA ASN A 71 -17.84 -5.24 -13.16
C ASN A 71 -18.85 -4.15 -13.48
N SER A 72 -18.65 -2.90 -13.06
CA SER A 72 -19.63 -1.82 -13.20
C SER A 72 -19.70 -1.22 -14.60
N THR A 73 -20.53 -0.19 -14.78
CA THR A 73 -20.57 0.62 -16.01
C THR A 73 -19.68 1.86 -15.94
N ALA A 74 -18.94 2.05 -14.83
CA ALA A 74 -17.99 3.15 -14.72
C ALA A 74 -16.83 2.93 -15.70
N ASP A 75 -16.32 4.02 -16.26
CA ASP A 75 -15.14 3.92 -17.12
C ASP A 75 -13.84 3.77 -16.31
N ASP A 76 -12.76 3.37 -16.98
CA ASP A 76 -11.45 3.18 -16.34
C ASP A 76 -10.95 4.44 -15.63
N THR A 77 -11.27 5.63 -16.16
CA THR A 77 -10.85 6.90 -15.56
C THR A 77 -11.60 7.15 -14.25
N GLU A 78 -12.90 6.87 -14.21
CA GLU A 78 -13.71 6.96 -12.99
C GLU A 78 -13.23 5.97 -11.93
N LEU A 79 -12.91 4.74 -12.32
CA LEU A 79 -12.35 3.71 -11.43
C LEU A 79 -10.99 4.15 -10.87
N MET A 80 -10.07 4.59 -11.73
CA MET A 80 -8.76 5.08 -11.33
C MET A 80 -8.87 6.29 -10.39
N GLN A 81 -9.79 7.21 -10.68
CA GLN A 81 -9.99 8.38 -9.83
C GLN A 81 -10.64 8.01 -8.48
N PHE A 82 -11.61 7.10 -8.48
CA PHE A 82 -12.30 6.68 -7.26
C PHE A 82 -11.34 6.05 -6.25
N PHE A 83 -10.47 5.14 -6.70
CA PHE A 83 -9.57 4.45 -5.80
C PHE A 83 -8.17 5.10 -5.68
N GLY A 84 -7.71 5.83 -6.69
CA GLY A 84 -6.36 6.38 -6.75
C GLY A 84 -6.24 7.85 -6.32
N SER A 85 -7.28 8.65 -6.50
CA SER A 85 -7.19 10.10 -6.27
C SER A 85 -7.77 10.50 -4.91
N PRO A 86 -6.99 11.15 -4.03
CA PRO A 86 -7.51 11.65 -2.76
C PRO A 86 -8.38 12.90 -2.96
N GLY A 87 -9.36 13.09 -2.07
CA GLY A 87 -10.10 14.35 -1.93
C GLY A 87 -11.28 14.55 -2.87
N ARG A 88 -11.65 13.53 -3.65
CA ARG A 88 -12.72 13.60 -4.65
C ARG A 88 -14.11 13.54 -3.99
N LYS A 89 -14.78 14.69 -3.85
CA LYS A 89 -16.03 14.82 -3.07
C LYS A 89 -17.25 14.11 -3.65
N ASP A 90 -17.22 13.78 -4.93
CA ASP A 90 -18.27 13.05 -5.65
C ASP A 90 -18.11 11.52 -5.57
N ASN A 91 -17.07 11.00 -4.88
CA ASN A 91 -16.87 9.55 -4.79
C ASN A 91 -18.06 8.81 -4.14
N ALA A 92 -18.72 9.34 -3.11
CA ALA A 92 -19.92 8.66 -2.58
C ALA A 92 -21.05 8.57 -3.61
N ALA A 93 -21.24 9.60 -4.44
CA ALA A 93 -22.25 9.59 -5.50
C ALA A 93 -21.91 8.59 -6.62
N LEU A 94 -20.63 8.48 -6.99
CA LEU A 94 -20.17 7.45 -7.92
C LEU A 94 -20.42 6.04 -7.39
N TYR A 95 -20.12 5.81 -6.10
CA TYR A 95 -20.45 4.55 -5.45
C TYR A 95 -21.95 4.24 -5.53
N ASP A 96 -22.80 5.20 -5.19
CA ASP A 96 -24.25 5.02 -5.18
C ASP A 96 -24.79 4.68 -6.58
N THR A 97 -24.19 5.27 -7.61
CA THR A 97 -24.65 5.15 -9.00
C THR A 97 -24.11 3.89 -9.67
N HIS A 98 -22.81 3.61 -9.55
CA HIS A 98 -22.13 2.58 -10.35
C HIS A 98 -21.89 1.28 -9.59
N PHE A 99 -21.66 1.33 -8.27
CA PHE A 99 -21.13 0.19 -7.52
C PHE A 99 -22.19 -0.44 -6.62
N ALA A 100 -22.94 0.38 -5.85
CA ALA A 100 -23.95 -0.08 -4.91
C ALA A 100 -25.00 -1.04 -5.49
N PRO A 101 -25.48 -0.86 -6.75
CA PRO A 101 -26.46 -1.78 -7.35
C PRO A 101 -25.92 -3.20 -7.59
N ARG A 102 -24.60 -3.37 -7.64
CA ARG A 102 -23.93 -4.66 -7.93
C ARG A 102 -23.37 -5.34 -6.69
N LEU A 103 -23.50 -4.70 -5.52
CA LEU A 103 -23.01 -5.23 -4.26
C LEU A 103 -24.03 -6.16 -3.62
N ASP A 104 -23.52 -7.21 -2.98
CA ASP A 104 -24.32 -8.02 -2.07
C ASP A 104 -24.75 -7.21 -0.84
N MET A 105 -25.82 -7.66 -0.18
CA MET A 105 -26.41 -6.95 0.96
C MET A 105 -25.42 -6.71 2.10
N ALA A 106 -24.53 -7.66 2.39
CA ALA A 106 -23.59 -7.54 3.51
C ALA A 106 -22.51 -6.49 3.21
N THR A 107 -21.95 -6.50 2.00
CA THR A 107 -20.97 -5.51 1.57
C THR A 107 -21.59 -4.11 1.49
N ARG A 108 -22.83 -3.99 0.99
CA ARG A 108 -23.55 -2.72 0.94
C ARG A 108 -23.82 -2.16 2.34
N ALA A 109 -24.33 -2.99 3.25
CA ALA A 109 -24.57 -2.61 4.64
C ALA A 109 -23.28 -2.13 5.34
N TYR A 110 -22.13 -2.76 5.05
CA TYR A 110 -20.84 -2.31 5.56
C TYR A 110 -20.50 -0.88 5.09
N TRP A 111 -20.54 -0.60 3.79
CA TRP A 111 -20.12 0.69 3.22
C TRP A 111 -21.11 1.82 3.50
N GLU A 112 -22.40 1.51 3.61
CA GLU A 112 -23.47 2.46 3.96
C GLU A 112 -23.61 2.69 5.46
N GLY A 113 -23.09 1.75 6.27
CA GLY A 113 -22.97 1.88 7.71
C GLY A 113 -22.16 3.10 8.13
N ARG A 114 -22.21 3.42 9.42
CA ARG A 114 -21.56 4.61 9.97
C ARG A 114 -20.16 4.34 10.50
N ASP A 115 -19.27 5.32 10.33
CA ASP A 115 -17.99 5.38 11.04
C ASP A 115 -18.17 5.94 12.47
N THR A 116 -17.08 6.07 13.21
CA THR A 116 -17.07 6.62 14.59
C THR A 116 -17.52 8.08 14.67
N PHE A 117 -17.63 8.77 13.52
CA PHE A 117 -18.08 10.16 13.42
C PHE A 117 -19.46 10.26 12.74
N ALA A 118 -20.24 9.17 12.76
CA ALA A 118 -21.58 9.09 12.17
C ALA A 118 -21.65 9.35 10.65
N ARG A 119 -20.52 9.28 9.92
CA ARG A 119 -20.48 9.42 8.45
C ARG A 119 -20.63 8.06 7.79
N ARG A 120 -21.19 8.00 6.57
CA ARG A 120 -21.16 6.78 5.75
C ARG A 120 -19.70 6.34 5.56
N LYS A 121 -19.39 5.06 5.79
CA LYS A 121 -18.02 4.56 5.65
C LYS A 121 -17.45 4.81 4.24
N ILE A 122 -18.29 4.75 3.20
CA ILE A 122 -17.87 5.01 1.81
C ILE A 122 -17.27 6.40 1.59
N THR A 123 -17.63 7.40 2.40
CA THR A 123 -17.04 8.76 2.32
C THR A 123 -15.54 8.79 2.63
N ILE A 124 -14.95 7.67 3.07
CA ILE A 124 -13.50 7.52 3.18
C ILE A 124 -12.79 7.74 1.83
N PHE A 125 -13.44 7.39 0.72
CA PHE A 125 -12.93 7.61 -0.63
C PHE A 125 -13.00 9.10 -1.05
N GLU A 126 -13.82 9.93 -0.40
CA GLU A 126 -13.80 11.40 -0.61
C GLU A 126 -12.64 12.10 0.11
N ARG A 127 -11.87 11.32 0.86
CA ARG A 127 -10.70 11.76 1.61
C ARG A 127 -9.48 11.05 1.01
N ASN A 128 -8.55 10.60 1.83
CA ASN A 128 -7.40 9.83 1.37
C ASN A 128 -7.42 8.47 2.05
N ILE A 129 -8.02 7.47 1.40
CA ILE A 129 -8.09 6.10 1.94
C ILE A 129 -6.70 5.51 2.18
N HIS A 130 -5.69 5.91 1.41
CA HIS A 130 -4.30 5.43 1.57
C HIS A 130 -3.61 5.96 2.82
N ARG A 131 -4.14 7.05 3.40
CA ARG A 131 -3.76 7.55 4.73
C ARG A 131 -4.64 7.00 5.84
N THR A 132 -5.61 6.16 5.51
CA THR A 132 -6.45 5.47 6.48
C THR A 132 -5.97 4.03 6.68
N GLY A 133 -6.50 3.37 7.71
CA GLY A 133 -6.03 2.06 8.13
C GLY A 133 -4.79 2.13 9.03
N LEU A 134 -4.33 0.95 9.45
CA LEU A 134 -3.30 0.84 10.48
C LEU A 134 -1.92 1.26 9.96
N LEU A 135 -1.54 0.85 8.74
CA LEU A 135 -0.27 1.25 8.12
C LEU A 135 -0.21 2.77 7.85
N GLY A 136 -1.27 3.37 7.31
CA GLY A 136 -1.31 4.81 7.03
C GLY A 136 -1.12 5.65 8.31
N ARG A 137 -1.73 5.21 9.42
CA ARG A 137 -1.53 5.84 10.75
C ARG A 137 -0.11 5.66 11.27
N PHE A 138 0.47 4.48 11.05
CA PHE A 138 1.86 4.20 11.45
C PHE A 138 2.84 5.10 10.70
N ILE A 139 2.71 5.22 9.37
CA ILE A 139 3.55 6.11 8.56
C ILE A 139 3.36 7.57 9.01
N ALA A 140 2.12 8.01 9.22
CA ALA A 140 1.84 9.37 9.70
C ALA A 140 2.49 9.65 11.06
N PHE A 141 2.47 8.68 11.98
CA PHE A 141 3.13 8.77 13.27
C PHE A 141 4.66 8.81 13.13
N GLY A 142 5.26 7.98 12.28
CA GLY A 142 6.68 8.02 11.99
C GLY A 142 7.13 9.37 11.41
N HIS A 143 6.34 9.95 10.50
CA HIS A 143 6.58 11.30 9.98
C HIS A 143 6.48 12.38 11.07
N ALA A 144 5.55 12.24 12.03
CA ALA A 144 5.45 13.16 13.15
C ALA A 144 6.69 13.08 14.06
N ILE A 145 7.15 11.87 14.38
CA ILE A 145 8.40 11.66 15.15
C ILE A 145 9.60 12.28 14.42
N ALA A 146 9.76 12.02 13.13
CA ALA A 146 10.85 12.58 12.35
C ALA A 146 10.85 14.12 12.43
N ARG A 147 9.67 14.75 12.24
CA ARG A 147 9.54 16.22 12.30
C ARG A 147 9.81 16.79 13.69
N LEU A 148 9.42 16.10 14.75
CA LEU A 148 9.76 16.49 16.11
C LEU A 148 11.27 16.47 16.37
N ASN A 149 12.01 15.66 15.62
CA ASN A 149 13.48 15.63 15.63
C ASN A 149 14.11 16.52 14.53
N GLY A 150 13.33 17.41 13.90
CA GLY A 150 13.83 18.33 12.87
C GLY A 150 14.07 17.70 11.50
N VAL A 151 13.59 16.48 11.27
CA VAL A 151 13.79 15.72 10.01
C VAL A 151 12.48 15.68 9.21
N ASP A 152 12.53 15.98 7.90
CA ASP A 152 11.39 15.80 7.00
C ASP A 152 11.62 14.59 6.06
N PRO A 153 11.05 13.41 6.32
CA PRO A 153 11.33 12.19 5.54
C PRO A 153 11.11 12.34 4.02
N ALA A 154 10.30 13.31 3.59
CA ALA A 154 10.11 13.64 2.18
C ALA A 154 11.41 14.07 1.47
N MET A 155 12.47 14.44 2.21
CA MET A 155 13.80 14.73 1.65
C MET A 155 14.37 13.56 0.85
N MET A 156 14.00 12.31 1.17
CA MET A 156 14.43 11.14 0.42
C MET A 156 13.98 11.18 -1.04
N LEU A 157 12.88 11.89 -1.33
CA LEU A 157 12.33 12.05 -2.68
C LEU A 157 13.10 13.11 -3.49
N THR A 158 14.02 13.86 -2.88
CA THR A 158 14.85 14.86 -3.58
C THR A 158 16.18 14.29 -4.05
N ALA A 159 16.53 13.05 -3.67
CA ALA A 159 17.74 12.38 -4.11
C ALA A 159 17.75 12.16 -5.63
N ARG A 160 18.88 12.44 -6.28
CA ARG A 160 19.09 12.31 -7.73
C ARG A 160 19.59 10.93 -8.13
N ASP A 161 20.26 10.25 -7.20
CA ASP A 161 20.83 8.92 -7.37
C ASP A 161 20.87 8.16 -6.04
N LEU A 162 21.25 6.87 -6.12
CA LEU A 162 21.30 5.99 -4.95
C LEU A 162 22.39 6.39 -3.95
N GLY A 163 23.48 7.03 -4.40
CA GLY A 163 24.53 7.53 -3.51
C GLY A 163 24.00 8.65 -2.62
N GLU A 164 23.31 9.63 -3.22
CA GLU A 164 22.64 10.72 -2.52
C GLU A 164 21.51 10.19 -1.62
N GLN A 165 20.75 9.19 -2.07
CA GLN A 165 19.71 8.54 -1.27
C GLN A 165 20.29 7.88 -0.01
N LYS A 166 21.40 7.13 -0.15
CA LYS A 166 22.13 6.52 0.98
C LYS A 166 22.68 7.59 1.93
N ALA A 167 23.28 8.65 1.40
CA ALA A 167 23.82 9.74 2.21
C ALA A 167 22.72 10.44 3.03
N LEU A 168 21.56 10.73 2.41
CA LEU A 168 20.41 11.32 3.10
C LEU A 168 19.85 10.38 4.17
N PHE A 169 19.75 9.09 3.87
CA PHE A 169 19.28 8.10 4.85
C PHE A 169 20.18 8.07 6.08
N GLU A 170 21.49 7.92 5.89
CA GLU A 170 22.46 7.83 7.00
C GLU A 170 22.53 9.13 7.83
N THR A 171 22.39 10.27 7.16
CA THR A 171 22.49 11.58 7.83
C THR A 171 21.23 11.93 8.62
N TYR A 172 20.04 11.62 8.09
CA TYR A 172 18.78 12.16 8.64
C TYR A 172 17.83 11.10 9.18
N LEU A 173 17.73 9.92 8.56
CA LEU A 173 16.75 8.90 8.96
C LEU A 173 17.34 7.85 9.91
N ALA A 174 18.55 7.38 9.64
CA ALA A 174 19.25 6.39 10.46
C ALA A 174 19.35 6.80 11.95
N PRO A 175 19.65 8.06 12.31
CA PRO A 175 19.75 8.47 13.71
C PRO A 175 18.42 8.45 14.45
N LEU A 176 17.27 8.52 13.75
CA LEU A 176 15.96 8.47 14.40
C LEU A 176 15.72 7.13 15.10
N PHE A 177 16.28 6.04 14.57
CA PHE A 177 16.18 4.70 15.15
C PHE A 177 16.97 4.56 16.45
N ASP A 178 17.94 5.43 16.69
CA ASP A 178 18.76 5.43 17.90
C ASP A 178 18.11 6.27 19.03
N THR A 179 17.01 6.98 18.73
CA THR A 179 16.27 7.76 19.74
C THR A 179 15.55 6.86 20.74
N ALA A 180 15.51 7.29 22.01
CA ALA A 180 14.83 6.54 23.07
C ALA A 180 13.35 6.26 22.79
N LEU A 181 12.69 7.16 22.04
CA LEU A 181 11.29 6.99 21.63
C LEU A 181 11.12 5.81 20.66
N VAL A 182 11.94 5.74 19.62
CA VAL A 182 11.88 4.64 18.64
C VAL A 182 12.34 3.32 19.28
N GLN A 183 13.42 3.35 20.05
CA GLN A 183 13.94 2.18 20.78
C GLN A 183 12.90 1.60 21.75
N ARG A 184 12.15 2.45 22.48
CA ARG A 184 11.08 1.99 23.37
C ARG A 184 9.86 1.49 22.60
N GLY A 185 9.50 2.15 21.50
CA GLY A 185 8.38 1.74 20.65
C GLY A 185 8.58 0.38 19.99
N ALA A 186 9.80 0.11 19.49
CA ALA A 186 10.17 -1.14 18.82
C ALA A 186 10.17 -2.36 19.78
N LYS A 187 10.30 -2.12 21.08
CA LYS A 187 10.22 -3.17 22.13
C LYS A 187 8.78 -3.63 22.43
N MET A 188 7.75 -2.96 21.89
CA MET A 188 6.37 -3.36 22.10
C MET A 188 5.85 -4.12 20.87
N PRO A 189 5.63 -5.46 20.94
CA PRO A 189 5.20 -6.25 19.77
C PRO A 189 3.90 -5.75 19.13
N VAL A 190 3.00 -5.17 19.91
CA VAL A 190 1.73 -4.61 19.42
C VAL A 190 1.94 -3.37 18.53
N SER A 191 3.04 -2.64 18.69
CA SER A 191 3.34 -1.48 17.84
C SER A 191 3.66 -1.88 16.39
N LEU A 192 4.13 -3.12 16.19
CA LEU A 192 4.58 -3.65 14.89
C LEU A 192 3.48 -4.39 14.14
N PHE A 193 2.38 -4.70 14.82
CA PHE A 193 1.18 -5.19 14.16
C PHE A 193 0.68 -4.20 13.09
N GLY A 194 0.91 -2.91 13.30
CA GLY A 194 0.60 -1.87 12.32
C GLY A 194 1.52 -1.80 11.11
N LEU A 195 2.66 -2.47 11.18
CA LEU A 195 3.58 -2.68 10.07
C LEU A 195 3.32 -4.00 9.33
N GLY A 196 2.38 -4.83 9.78
CA GLY A 196 2.14 -6.14 9.18
C GLY A 196 3.05 -7.23 9.65
N ILE A 197 3.67 -7.01 10.79
CA ILE A 197 4.47 -8.02 11.46
C ILE A 197 3.54 -8.64 12.52
N PRO A 198 2.99 -9.84 12.29
CA PRO A 198 2.28 -10.58 13.33
C PRO A 198 3.21 -10.77 14.53
N PRO A 199 2.71 -10.73 15.77
CA PRO A 199 3.54 -10.93 16.97
C PRO A 199 4.31 -12.26 16.94
N ALA A 200 3.76 -13.29 16.31
CA ALA A 200 4.41 -14.59 16.14
C ALA A 200 5.68 -14.54 15.26
N GLN A 201 5.83 -13.52 14.43
CA GLN A 201 7.05 -13.29 13.63
C GLN A 201 8.06 -12.39 14.35
N TYR A 202 7.71 -11.81 15.51
CA TYR A 202 8.58 -10.88 16.23
C TYR A 202 9.94 -11.50 16.58
N ASP A 203 9.90 -12.68 17.21
CA ASP A 203 11.12 -13.38 17.66
C ASP A 203 11.95 -13.87 16.48
N ALA A 204 11.30 -14.36 15.42
CA ALA A 204 11.97 -14.77 14.19
C ALA A 204 12.66 -13.59 13.47
N LEU A 205 12.10 -12.38 13.56
CA LEU A 205 12.68 -11.18 12.98
C LEU A 205 13.83 -10.60 13.80
N LEU A 206 13.90 -10.92 15.09
CA LEU A 206 15.02 -10.54 15.95
C LEU A 206 16.24 -11.43 15.77
N ASP A 207 16.09 -12.62 15.18
CA ASP A 207 17.19 -13.56 15.01
C ASP A 207 18.35 -12.93 14.21
N GLY A 208 19.53 -12.87 14.82
CA GLY A 208 20.71 -12.21 14.25
C GLY A 208 20.79 -10.68 14.41
N HIS A 209 19.82 -10.02 15.06
CA HIS A 209 19.82 -8.57 15.29
C HIS A 209 19.91 -8.20 16.77
N GLY A 210 20.51 -7.03 17.08
CA GLY A 210 20.64 -6.54 18.46
C GLY A 210 19.31 -6.04 19.06
N SER A 211 18.48 -5.39 18.25
CA SER A 211 17.18 -4.90 18.65
C SER A 211 16.20 -4.84 17.47
N MET A 212 14.90 -4.79 17.78
CA MET A 212 13.86 -4.62 16.75
C MET A 212 13.96 -3.26 16.05
N ALA A 213 14.53 -2.25 16.72
CA ALA A 213 14.81 -0.97 16.08
C ALA A 213 15.88 -1.12 14.98
N ASP A 214 16.87 -2.00 15.16
CA ASP A 214 17.88 -2.30 14.15
C ASP A 214 17.27 -3.04 12.95
N VAL A 215 16.39 -4.01 13.20
CA VAL A 215 15.62 -4.70 12.16
C VAL A 215 14.81 -3.70 11.32
N LEU A 216 14.10 -2.79 12.00
CA LEU A 216 13.32 -1.76 11.32
C LEU A 216 14.21 -0.78 10.55
N LYS A 217 15.34 -0.36 11.12
CA LYS A 217 16.34 0.51 10.47
C LYS A 217 16.85 -0.13 9.18
N GLU A 218 17.22 -1.41 9.24
CA GLU A 218 17.69 -2.15 8.07
C GLU A 218 16.61 -2.29 7.00
N ARG A 219 15.38 -2.63 7.39
CA ARG A 219 14.26 -2.75 6.44
C ARG A 219 13.92 -1.43 5.76
N VAL A 220 13.89 -0.33 6.52
CA VAL A 220 13.67 1.01 5.95
C VAL A 220 14.85 1.43 5.09
N ARG A 221 16.09 1.12 5.49
CA ARG A 221 17.28 1.34 4.66
C ARG A 221 17.14 0.62 3.32
N LYS A 222 16.80 -0.67 3.34
CA LYS A 222 16.64 -1.49 2.14
C LYS A 222 15.62 -0.86 1.19
N LEU A 223 14.44 -0.55 1.70
CA LEU A 223 13.38 0.13 0.95
C LEU A 223 13.85 1.48 0.39
N ALA A 224 14.58 2.25 1.19
CA ALA A 224 14.96 3.61 0.88
C ALA A 224 16.35 3.72 0.24
N CYS A 225 17.07 2.64 -0.10
CA CYS A 225 18.44 2.71 -0.62
C CYS A 225 18.78 1.66 -1.69
N ASP A 226 18.02 0.57 -1.80
CA ASP A 226 18.32 -0.50 -2.76
C ASP A 226 17.68 -0.25 -4.13
N SER A 227 16.63 0.57 -4.19
CA SER A 227 15.99 1.02 -5.42
C SER A 227 15.72 2.53 -5.38
N ARG A 228 15.65 3.17 -6.55
CA ARG A 228 15.35 4.61 -6.62
C ARG A 228 13.92 4.85 -6.13
N CYS A 229 13.74 5.75 -5.18
CA CYS A 229 12.41 6.12 -4.66
C CYS A 229 11.43 6.60 -5.75
N ALA A 230 11.94 7.17 -6.85
CA ALA A 230 11.14 7.62 -7.99
C ALA A 230 10.65 6.49 -8.92
N THR A 231 11.10 5.24 -8.72
CA THR A 231 10.84 4.10 -9.61
C THR A 231 9.81 3.12 -9.03
N ILE A 232 9.36 3.29 -7.78
CA ILE A 232 8.30 2.46 -7.20
C ILE A 232 6.95 2.89 -7.81
N THR A 233 6.67 2.39 -9.02
CA THR A 233 5.43 2.63 -9.76
C THR A 233 4.73 1.29 -9.86
N LEU A 234 3.64 1.11 -9.12
CA LEU A 234 2.74 -0.03 -9.31
C LEU A 234 1.83 0.27 -10.50
N HIS A 235 1.70 -0.69 -11.41
CA HIS A 235 0.81 -0.72 -12.58
C HIS A 235 -0.40 0.22 -12.48
N GLY A 236 -0.24 1.44 -12.99
CA GLY A 236 -1.29 2.45 -13.11
C GLY A 236 -1.68 3.22 -11.84
N TRP A 237 -1.12 2.96 -10.66
CA TRP A 237 -1.45 3.66 -9.42
C TRP A 237 -0.26 4.49 -8.92
N PRO A 238 -0.26 5.83 -9.12
CA PRO A 238 0.89 6.63 -8.74
C PRO A 238 1.04 6.70 -7.22
N LEU A 239 2.29 6.55 -6.75
CA LEU A 239 2.79 7.01 -5.44
C LEU A 239 2.34 8.44 -5.06
N ALA A 240 1.93 9.25 -6.04
CA ALA A 240 1.42 10.61 -5.85
C ALA A 240 0.21 10.69 -4.90
N ALA A 241 -0.51 9.59 -4.66
CA ALA A 241 -1.63 9.54 -3.73
C ALA A 241 -1.24 9.71 -2.23
N VAL A 242 0.04 9.56 -1.88
CA VAL A 242 0.51 9.58 -0.47
C VAL A 242 1.27 10.87 -0.11
N SER A 243 1.74 11.67 -1.09
CA SER A 243 2.48 12.92 -0.83
C SER A 243 1.55 14.07 -0.39
N PRO A 244 1.88 14.85 0.67
CA PRO A 244 1.11 16.03 1.10
C PRO A 244 1.24 17.24 0.17
N ARG A 245 2.13 17.20 -0.83
CA ARG A 245 2.23 18.21 -1.89
C ARG A 245 2.19 17.51 -3.23
N PRO A 246 1.48 18.06 -4.24
CA PRO A 246 1.58 17.55 -5.60
C PRO A 246 3.03 17.72 -6.04
N ALA A 247 3.82 16.64 -5.97
CA ALA A 247 5.08 16.59 -6.69
C ALA A 247 4.67 16.75 -8.16
N LYS A 248 5.19 17.79 -8.83
CA LYS A 248 5.03 17.92 -10.28
C LYS A 248 5.53 16.62 -10.89
N ALA A 249 4.61 15.78 -11.35
CA ALA A 249 4.94 14.57 -12.09
C ALA A 249 5.78 15.01 -13.28
N ARG A 250 7.10 14.83 -13.21
CA ARG A 250 7.93 14.92 -14.39
C ARG A 250 7.53 13.72 -15.23
N ARG A 251 6.91 13.99 -16.38
CA ARG A 251 6.64 12.98 -17.40
C ARG A 251 7.95 12.25 -17.68
N CYS A 252 7.98 10.94 -17.42
CA CYS A 252 8.99 10.08 -18.01
C CYS A 252 8.74 10.09 -19.53
N PRO A 253 9.72 10.43 -20.38
CA PRO A 253 9.55 10.35 -21.82
C PRO A 253 9.29 8.90 -22.21
N ARG A 254 8.25 8.66 -23.01
CA ARG A 254 7.78 7.34 -23.48
C ARG A 254 8.75 6.61 -24.42
N SER A 255 10.04 6.87 -24.37
CA SER A 255 11.02 6.36 -25.33
C SER A 255 12.31 5.95 -24.62
N THR A 256 12.32 4.77 -24.00
CA THR A 256 13.51 3.91 -23.77
C THR A 256 13.08 2.63 -23.05
N LEU A 257 12.23 1.83 -23.69
CA LEU A 257 12.17 0.39 -23.45
C LEU A 257 13.10 -0.27 -24.47
N THR A 258 14.40 -0.20 -24.24
CA THR A 258 15.35 -1.08 -24.92
C THR A 258 15.35 -2.40 -24.20
N ALA A 259 14.77 -3.41 -24.84
CA ALA A 259 14.91 -4.81 -24.48
C ALA A 259 16.40 -5.18 -24.45
N CYS A 260 16.86 -5.75 -23.35
CA CYS A 260 18.14 -6.46 -23.32
C CYS A 260 17.94 -7.77 -24.12
N PRO A 261 18.78 -8.08 -25.13
CA PRO A 261 18.62 -9.32 -25.88
C PRO A 261 19.04 -10.53 -25.03
N PRO A 262 18.44 -11.71 -25.25
CA PRO A 262 18.81 -12.93 -24.54
C PRO A 262 20.21 -13.37 -24.99
N SER A 263 21.11 -13.55 -24.04
CA SER A 263 22.36 -14.27 -24.29
C SER A 263 22.04 -15.75 -24.43
N ALA A 264 22.34 -16.30 -25.60
CA ALA A 264 22.46 -17.72 -25.88
C ALA A 264 23.67 -17.92 -26.81
N PRO A 265 24.22 -19.14 -26.93
CA PRO A 265 23.86 -20.39 -26.27
C PRO A 265 24.72 -20.73 -25.05
#